data_AF-A0A7X0L9N8-F1
#
_entry.id   AF-A0A7X0L9N8-F1
#
_cell.length_a   1.000
_cell.length_b   1.000
_cell.length_c   1.000
_cell.angle_alpha   90.00
_cell.angle_beta   90.00
_cell.angle_gamma   90.00
#
_symmetry.space_group_name_H-M   'P 1'
#
loop_
_entity.id
_entity.type
_entity.pdbx_description
1 polymer ?
#
loop_
_entity_poly.entity_id
_entity_poly.type
_entity_poly.pdbx_seq_one_letter_code
_entity_poly.pdbx_strand_id
1 'polypeptide(L)'
;MFGDRGPGLASPTLTHPLSGVPLAARPEVSGTAHPGAQVTVRDKHDQEACATTAAPDGTWSCAPGTALPAGANRLQAVAALNGVSAMSEQIDIVVAETGAGRQ
;
A
#
# COMPACT_ATOMS: atom_id res chain seq x y z
N MET A 1 29.50 -12.46 4.90
CA MET A 1 28.15 -11.88 5.11
C MET A 1 28.27 -10.37 5.03
N PHE A 2 28.08 -9.76 3.85
CA PHE A 2 27.93 -8.30 3.72
C PHE A 2 26.97 -8.04 2.57
N GLY A 3 25.71 -8.38 2.79
CA GLY A 3 24.61 -8.01 1.91
C GLY A 3 24.01 -6.71 2.43
N ASP A 4 24.43 -5.59 1.87
CA ASP A 4 23.51 -4.62 1.27
C ASP A 4 24.35 -3.60 0.47
N ARG A 5 24.11 -3.54 -0.85
CA ARG A 5 24.73 -2.54 -1.73
C ARG A 5 23.67 -1.52 -2.09
N GLY A 6 23.67 -0.37 -1.42
CA GLY A 6 23.15 0.89 -1.95
C GLY A 6 22.77 1.90 -0.87
N PRO A 7 22.94 3.23 -1.10
CA PRO A 7 22.18 4.24 -0.38
C PRO A 7 20.71 4.17 -0.86
N GLY A 8 20.02 3.09 -0.49
CA GLY A 8 18.64 2.82 -0.86
C GLY A 8 17.70 3.32 0.23
N LEU A 9 16.56 3.89 -0.17
CA LEU A 9 15.48 4.19 0.76
C LEU A 9 15.07 2.89 1.47
N ALA A 10 14.84 2.92 2.80
CA ALA A 10 14.37 1.72 3.49
C ALA A 10 13.05 1.25 2.86
N SER A 11 12.96 -0.05 2.59
CA SER A 11 11.76 -0.63 1.99
C SER A 11 10.54 -0.30 2.86
N PRO A 12 9.47 0.28 2.28
CA PRO A 12 8.25 0.48 3.02
C PRO A 12 7.66 -0.88 3.41
N THR A 13 6.98 -0.93 4.54
CA THR A 13 6.16 -2.07 4.92
C THR A 13 4.70 -1.75 4.71
N LEU A 14 3.93 -2.78 4.39
CA LEU A 14 2.49 -2.71 4.31
C LEU A 14 1.93 -3.63 5.39
N THR A 15 1.46 -3.05 6.49
CA THR A 15 0.99 -3.81 7.66
C THR A 15 -0.49 -4.09 7.60
N HIS A 16 -1.23 -3.20 6.95
CA HIS A 16 -2.65 -3.33 6.71
C HIS A 16 -2.97 -2.95 5.26
N PRO A 17 -3.91 -3.65 4.65
CA PRO A 17 -4.69 -4.78 5.20
C PRO A 17 -3.86 -6.06 5.41
N LEU A 18 -4.36 -7.00 6.21
CA LEU A 18 -3.73 -8.32 6.37
C LEU A 18 -3.96 -9.15 5.10
N SER A 19 -2.95 -9.92 4.69
CA SER A 19 -3.06 -10.81 3.53
C SER A 19 -4.13 -11.89 3.75
N GLY A 20 -4.88 -12.21 2.70
CA GLY A 20 -5.90 -13.26 2.73
C GLY A 20 -7.21 -12.90 3.45
N VAL A 21 -7.39 -11.65 3.87
CA VAL A 21 -8.63 -11.20 4.53
C VAL A 21 -9.56 -10.54 3.50
N PRO A 22 -10.88 -10.82 3.53
CA PRO A 22 -11.85 -10.08 2.73
C PRO A 22 -11.99 -8.63 3.24
N LEU A 23 -11.89 -7.67 2.33
CA LEU A 23 -11.89 -6.24 2.62
C LEU A 23 -13.07 -5.53 1.97
N ALA A 24 -13.43 -4.35 2.49
CA ALA A 24 -14.36 -3.47 1.80
C ALA A 24 -13.77 -2.96 0.47
N ALA A 25 -14.60 -2.42 -0.41
CA ALA A 25 -14.16 -1.78 -1.66
C ALA A 25 -13.19 -0.61 -1.47
N ARG A 26 -13.12 -0.04 -0.26
CA ARG A 26 -12.18 1.03 0.12
C ARG A 26 -11.50 0.65 1.44
N PRO A 27 -10.52 -0.27 1.43
CA PRO A 27 -9.82 -0.61 2.65
C PRO A 27 -8.94 0.55 3.11
N GLU A 28 -8.83 0.73 4.42
CA GLU A 28 -7.74 1.56 4.95
C GLU A 28 -6.42 0.81 4.79
N VAL A 29 -5.47 1.46 4.14
CA VAL A 29 -4.13 0.91 3.91
C VAL A 29 -3.17 1.65 4.84
N SER A 30 -2.37 0.89 5.59
CA SER A 30 -1.41 1.48 6.52
C SER A 30 -0.14 0.66 6.64
N GLY A 31 0.94 1.33 6.99
CA GLY A 31 2.25 0.72 7.05
C GLY A 31 3.31 1.67 7.56
N THR A 32 4.56 1.30 7.28
CA THR A 32 5.71 2.15 7.56
C THR A 32 6.48 2.45 6.30
N ALA A 33 7.14 3.59 6.25
CA ALA A 33 8.01 4.01 5.17
C ALA A 33 9.06 4.96 5.74
N HIS A 34 10.03 5.35 4.91
CA HIS A 34 10.98 6.38 5.33
C HIS A 34 10.25 7.69 5.68
N PRO A 35 10.54 8.33 6.82
CA PRO A 35 9.93 9.60 7.18
C PRO A 35 10.02 10.66 6.08
N GLY A 36 8.90 11.27 5.73
CA GLY A 36 8.81 12.26 4.66
C GLY A 36 8.83 11.69 3.23
N ALA A 37 8.92 10.37 3.05
CA ALA A 37 8.81 9.75 1.73
C ALA A 37 7.37 9.83 1.20
N GLN A 38 7.24 10.03 -0.12
CA GLN A 38 5.98 9.91 -0.83
C GLN A 38 5.63 8.43 -0.98
N VAL A 39 4.57 7.98 -0.33
CA VAL A 39 4.04 6.62 -0.44
C VAL A 39 2.90 6.60 -1.45
N THR A 40 3.02 5.72 -2.44
CA THR A 40 1.99 5.46 -3.45
C THR A 40 1.57 4.01 -3.33
N VAL A 41 0.29 3.76 -3.07
CA VAL A 41 -0.28 2.41 -3.01
C VAL A 41 -0.85 2.08 -4.38
N ARG A 42 -0.41 0.96 -4.96
CA ARG A 42 -0.88 0.45 -6.24
C ARG A 42 -1.66 -0.84 -6.08
N ASP A 43 -2.64 -1.03 -6.96
CA ASP A 43 -3.39 -2.27 -7.07
C ASP A 43 -2.71 -3.31 -7.99
N LYS A 44 -3.37 -4.45 -8.24
CA LYS A 44 -2.86 -5.51 -9.12
C LYS A 44 -2.66 -5.11 -10.59
N HIS A 45 -3.23 -3.99 -11.01
CA HIS A 45 -3.14 -3.44 -12.37
C HIS A 45 -2.18 -2.24 -12.44
N ASP A 46 -1.31 -2.08 -11.42
CA ASP A 46 -0.42 -0.93 -11.27
C ASP A 46 -1.15 0.42 -11.22
N GLN A 47 -2.46 0.41 -10.94
CA GLN A 47 -3.23 1.65 -10.80
C GLN A 47 -3.02 2.22 -9.40
N GLU A 48 -2.81 3.53 -9.33
CA GLU A 48 -2.76 4.23 -8.05
C GLU A 48 -4.11 4.13 -7.34
N ALA A 49 -4.14 3.36 -6.27
CA ALA A 49 -5.29 3.28 -5.38
C ALA A 49 -5.37 4.54 -4.53
N CYS A 50 -4.24 4.95 -3.97
CA CYS A 50 -4.11 6.17 -3.18
C CYS A 50 -2.63 6.56 -3.01
N ALA A 51 -2.38 7.81 -2.62
CA ALA A 51 -1.05 8.31 -2.30
C ALA A 51 -1.08 9.17 -1.03
N THR A 52 -0.01 9.09 -0.23
CA THR A 52 0.16 9.84 1.02
C THR A 52 1.64 10.08 1.28
N THR A 53 1.97 10.99 2.20
CA THR A 53 3.35 11.20 2.65
C THR A 53 3.53 10.53 4.01
N ALA A 54 4.62 9.81 4.19
CA ALA A 54 4.94 9.22 5.48
C ALA A 54 5.23 10.29 6.53
N ALA A 55 4.65 10.12 7.71
CA ALA A 55 4.83 11.00 8.84
C ALA A 55 6.31 10.99 9.34
N PRO A 56 6.71 11.96 10.18
CA PRO A 56 8.08 12.03 10.71
C PRO A 56 8.51 10.80 11.53
N ASP A 57 7.55 10.04 12.05
CA ASP A 57 7.78 8.76 12.75
C ASP A 57 7.87 7.55 11.78
N GLY A 58 7.69 7.79 10.48
CA GLY A 58 7.70 6.78 9.43
C GLY A 58 6.37 6.05 9.25
N THR A 59 5.33 6.38 10.02
CA THR A 59 4.01 5.79 9.85
C THR A 59 3.27 6.47 8.71
N TRP A 60 2.39 5.71 8.05
CA TRP A 60 1.51 6.27 7.03
C TRP A 60 0.19 5.50 7.00
N SER A 61 -0.87 6.22 6.67
CA SER A 61 -2.18 5.65 6.38
C SER A 61 -2.82 6.38 5.20
N CYS A 62 -3.60 5.64 4.43
CA CYS A 62 -4.17 6.12 3.18
C CYS A 62 -5.40 5.27 2.82
N ALA A 63 -6.46 5.93 2.37
CA ALA A 63 -7.68 5.27 1.92
C ALA A 63 -7.88 5.51 0.42
N PRO A 64 -8.20 4.48 -0.38
CA PRO A 64 -8.53 4.65 -1.79
C PRO A 64 -9.73 5.57 -1.99
N GLY A 65 -9.57 6.58 -2.85
CA GLY A 65 -10.66 7.47 -3.25
C GLY A 65 -11.69 6.77 -4.14
N THR A 66 -11.21 5.82 -4.95
CA THR A 66 -12.02 4.99 -5.85
C THR A 66 -12.20 3.60 -5.25
N ALA A 67 -13.38 3.00 -5.46
CA ALA A 67 -13.61 1.62 -5.09
C ALA A 67 -12.66 0.71 -5.88
N LEU A 68 -11.88 -0.10 -5.15
CA LEU A 68 -11.07 -1.15 -5.76
C LEU A 68 -11.99 -2.16 -6.47
N PRO A 69 -11.56 -2.75 -7.59
CA PRO A 69 -12.33 -3.77 -8.26
C PRO A 69 -12.57 -4.94 -7.30
N ALA A 70 -13.75 -5.53 -7.33
CA ALA A 70 -14.06 -6.62 -6.41
C ALA A 70 -13.42 -7.96 -6.86
N GLY A 71 -13.27 -8.88 -5.90
CA GLY A 71 -12.54 -10.14 -6.07
C GLY A 71 -11.05 -10.06 -5.72
N ALA A 72 -10.28 -11.02 -6.23
CA ALA A 72 -8.85 -11.15 -5.94
C ALA A 72 -8.06 -9.93 -6.44
N ASN A 73 -7.39 -9.27 -5.51
CA ASN A 73 -6.56 -8.09 -5.73
C ASN A 73 -5.23 -8.22 -5.00
N ARG A 74 -4.38 -7.25 -5.25
CA ARG A 74 -3.08 -7.14 -4.62
C ARG A 74 -2.78 -5.68 -4.36
N LEU A 75 -2.14 -5.40 -3.23
CA LEU A 75 -1.65 -4.07 -2.91
C LEU A 75 -0.12 -4.08 -2.80
N GLN A 76 0.50 -3.03 -3.32
CA GLN A 76 1.92 -2.75 -3.16
C GLN A 76 2.10 -1.28 -2.79
N ALA A 77 2.88 -0.99 -1.76
CA ALA A 77 3.32 0.36 -1.46
C ALA A 77 4.67 0.66 -2.14
N VAL A 78 4.77 1.83 -2.73
CA VAL A 78 5.99 2.36 -3.33
C VAL A 78 6.32 3.66 -2.60
N ALA A 79 7.44 3.70 -1.90
CA ALA A 79 7.96 4.91 -1.27
C ALA A 79 8.98 5.56 -2.18
N ALA A 80 8.88 6.88 -2.37
CA ALA A 80 9.83 7.67 -3.14
C ALA A 80 10.29 8.90 -2.34
N LEU A 81 11.61 9.12 -2.27
CA LEU A 81 12.21 10.26 -1.57
C LEU A 81 13.48 10.68 -2.29
N ASN A 82 13.63 11.98 -2.59
CA ASN A 82 14.81 12.56 -3.22
C ASN A 82 15.26 11.84 -4.52
N GLY A 83 14.32 11.31 -5.30
CA GLY A 83 14.61 10.57 -6.54
C GLY A 83 14.98 9.10 -6.35
N VAL A 84 15.00 8.59 -5.11
CA VAL A 84 15.18 7.17 -4.78
C VAL A 84 13.82 6.56 -4.47
N SER A 85 13.52 5.39 -5.03
CA SER A 85 12.30 4.64 -4.74
C SER A 85 12.58 3.27 -4.13
N ALA A 86 11.69 2.81 -3.26
CA ALA A 86 11.68 1.48 -2.69
C ALA A 86 10.26 0.93 -2.68
N MET A 87 10.13 -0.37 -2.90
CA MET A 87 8.83 -1.06 -2.95
C MET A 87 8.66 -1.96 -1.73
N SER A 88 7.43 -2.07 -1.24
CA SER A 88 7.08 -3.04 -0.21
C SER A 88 6.90 -4.42 -0.82
N GLU A 89 6.83 -5.42 0.07
CA GLU A 89 6.19 -6.70 -0.26
C GLU A 89 4.77 -6.47 -0.78
N GLN A 90 4.36 -7.37 -1.68
CA GLN A 90 3.02 -7.40 -2.22
C GLN A 90 2.11 -8.21 -1.30
N ILE A 91 0.94 -7.66 -0.95
CA ILE A 91 -0.07 -8.42 -0.20
C ILE A 91 -1.22 -8.81 -1.11
N ASP A 92 -1.60 -10.08 -1.08
CA ASP A 92 -2.81 -10.54 -1.75
C ASP A 92 -4.03 -10.30 -0.86
N ILE A 93 -5.02 -9.62 -1.43
CA ILE A 93 -6.26 -9.24 -0.75
C ILE A 93 -7.46 -9.72 -1.55
N VAL A 94 -8.60 -9.89 -0.88
CA VAL A 94 -9.86 -10.15 -1.57
C VAL A 94 -10.78 -8.98 -1.27
N VAL A 95 -11.12 -8.19 -2.27
CA VAL A 95 -12.11 -7.14 -2.10
C VAL A 95 -13.47 -7.82 -2.14
N ALA A 96 -14.19 -7.81 -1.03
CA ALA A 96 -15.57 -8.24 -0.99
C ALA A 96 -16.35 -7.37 -1.98
N GLU A 97 -17.14 -8.01 -2.84
CA GLU A 97 -18.17 -7.32 -3.61
C GLU A 97 -19.00 -6.54 -2.59
N THR A 98 -18.85 -5.21 -2.53
CA THR A 98 -19.87 -4.38 -1.89
C THR A 98 -21.09 -4.50 -2.79
N GLY A 99 -21.84 -5.58 -2.60
CA GLY A 99 -23.27 -5.51 -2.77
C GLY A 99 -23.72 -4.39 -1.85
N ALA A 100 -24.00 -3.22 -2.43
CA ALA A 100 -24.98 -2.33 -1.84
C ALA A 100 -26.12 -3.24 -1.41
N GLY A 101 -26.39 -3.27 -0.10
CA GLY A 101 -27.27 -4.26 0.50
C GLY A 101 -28.53 -4.42 -0.34
N ARG A 102 -28.88 -5.66 -0.63
CA ARG A 102 -30.26 -5.99 -0.99
C ARG A 102 -31.11 -5.52 0.20
N GLN A 103 -31.87 -4.44 0.01
CA GLN A 103 -33.07 -4.15 0.77
C GLN A 103 -34.21 -4.18 -0.26
#